data_AF-A0A820U5C7-F1
#
_entry.id   AF-A0A820U5C7-F1
#
_cell.length_a   1.000
_cell.length_b   1.000
_cell.length_c   1.000
_cell.angle_alpha   90.00
_cell.angle_beta   90.00
_cell.angle_gamma   90.00
#
_symmetry.space_group_name_H-M   'P 1'
#
loop_
_entity.id
_entity.type
_entity.pdbx_description
1 polymer ?
#
loop_
_entity_poly.entity_id
_entity_poly.type
_entity_poly.pdbx_seq_one_letter_code
_entity_poly.pdbx_strand_id
1 'polypeptide(L)'
;FPLVNYELYRHTIGSERLLNNHEENLFKVSSYFHTERNRNHRTNLKFIDTIDEFRWNLATHFSSAEWLEAIDFSKFAIAGGCVLNALCQSLFLDKREKNVNLFYYAEDIMNFEKAVEIVVNNLRKMTSKALKNEIEVEKMPGVSTYNVSLSCGVQLHFICAFIGDSKNSLSHILYNFDLDICQVAFIGDKIISTFPFLEALATKSFIVYSLHAEVARHICTRIEKYCKKGFHLLEPIGFDGDFNVLMAQEEIPIYYVEQQQYIDDDGEIQIATKEYHRIPARSVDTFRLQEKFIHMVRPELLQYK
;
A
#
# COMPACT_ATOMS: atom_id res chain seq x y z
N PHE A 1 3.74 -13.08 -6.84
CA PHE A 1 3.56 -12.23 -8.03
C PHE A 1 4.86 -11.54 -8.40
N PRO A 2 5.16 -11.35 -9.70
CA PRO A 2 6.34 -10.60 -10.11
C PRO A 2 6.18 -9.13 -9.73
N LEU A 3 7.22 -8.58 -9.13
CA LEU A 3 7.37 -7.14 -8.92
C LEU A 3 8.14 -6.54 -10.10
N VAL A 4 7.78 -5.34 -10.49
CA VAL A 4 8.41 -4.63 -11.61
C VAL A 4 9.19 -3.45 -11.07
N ASN A 5 10.43 -3.27 -11.54
CA ASN A 5 11.18 -2.04 -11.32
C ASN A 5 10.63 -0.97 -12.30
N TYR A 6 10.08 0.11 -11.75
CA TYR A 6 9.46 1.18 -12.52
C TYR A 6 10.43 1.82 -13.53
N GLU A 7 11.70 2.02 -13.15
CA GLU A 7 12.71 2.64 -14.02
C GLU A 7 12.97 1.77 -15.27
N LEU A 8 13.07 0.46 -15.07
CA LEU A 8 13.28 -0.51 -16.15
C LEU A 8 12.10 -0.53 -17.13
N TYR A 9 10.88 -0.49 -16.60
CA TYR A 9 9.66 -0.47 -17.40
C TYR A 9 9.53 0.81 -18.23
N ARG A 10 9.87 1.97 -17.65
CA ARG A 10 9.81 3.27 -18.32
C ARG A 10 10.75 3.36 -19.53
N HIS A 11 11.98 2.87 -19.41
CA HIS A 11 12.92 2.83 -20.54
C HIS A 11 12.42 1.95 -21.70
N THR A 12 11.57 0.97 -21.40
CA THR A 12 10.98 0.06 -22.39
C THR A 12 9.82 0.71 -23.15
N ILE A 13 9.02 1.55 -22.49
CA ILE A 13 7.84 2.23 -23.09
C ILE A 13 8.18 3.60 -23.70
N GLY A 14 9.27 4.25 -23.27
CA GLY A 14 9.74 5.52 -23.84
C GLY A 14 10.09 5.48 -25.34
N SER A 15 10.06 4.30 -25.97
CA SER A 15 10.08 4.17 -27.43
C SER A 15 8.65 3.97 -27.95
N GLU A 16 8.09 4.99 -28.61
CA GLU A 16 6.77 4.93 -29.29
C GLU A 16 6.64 3.77 -30.31
N ARG A 17 7.72 3.06 -30.61
CA ARG A 17 7.77 1.94 -31.56
C ARG A 17 7.29 0.60 -31.04
N LEU A 18 7.12 0.39 -29.73
CA LEU A 18 6.74 -0.93 -29.19
C LEU A 18 5.25 -1.09 -28.87
N LEU A 19 4.46 -0.01 -28.84
CA LEU A 19 2.99 -0.12 -28.75
C LEU A 19 2.38 -0.83 -29.96
N ASN A 20 3.07 -0.87 -31.11
CA ASN A 20 2.59 -1.53 -32.33
C ASN A 20 3.20 -2.92 -32.60
N ASN A 21 4.25 -3.33 -31.88
CA ASN A 21 4.93 -4.62 -32.12
C ASN A 21 4.83 -5.60 -30.93
N HIS A 22 4.28 -5.19 -29.79
CA HIS A 22 3.93 -6.07 -28.67
C HIS A 22 2.43 -6.38 -28.54
N GLU A 23 1.63 -6.08 -29.59
CA GLU A 23 0.19 -6.37 -29.60
C GLU A 23 -0.17 -7.86 -29.51
N GLU A 24 0.78 -8.78 -29.70
CA GLU A 24 0.49 -10.22 -29.58
C GLU A 24 0.70 -10.82 -28.17
N ASN A 25 1.30 -10.07 -27.22
CA ASN A 25 1.47 -10.54 -25.83
C ASN A 25 1.06 -9.52 -24.76
N LEU A 26 0.49 -8.39 -25.15
CA LEU A 26 -0.21 -7.49 -24.21
C LEU A 26 -1.52 -8.16 -23.80
N PHE A 27 -1.53 -8.64 -22.56
CA PHE A 27 -2.68 -9.10 -21.82
C PHE A 27 -3.84 -8.12 -22.04
N LYS A 28 -4.83 -8.46 -22.90
CA LYS A 28 -6.05 -7.64 -23.04
C LYS A 28 -6.91 -7.79 -21.78
N VAL A 29 -6.48 -7.19 -20.68
CA VAL A 29 -7.33 -6.96 -19.50
C VAL A 29 -8.50 -6.05 -19.90
N SER A 30 -8.30 -5.17 -20.90
CA SER A 30 -9.32 -4.29 -21.47
C SER A 30 -10.53 -5.00 -22.11
N SER A 31 -10.49 -6.31 -22.40
CA SER A 31 -11.66 -7.04 -22.91
C SER A 31 -12.65 -7.45 -21.81
N TYR A 32 -12.21 -7.44 -20.54
CA TYR A 32 -13.07 -7.77 -19.39
C TYR A 32 -13.73 -6.53 -18.77
N PHE A 33 -13.30 -5.33 -19.16
CA PHE A 33 -13.82 -4.07 -18.65
C PHE A 33 -14.30 -3.23 -19.82
N HIS A 34 -15.60 -2.90 -19.87
CA HIS A 34 -16.12 -2.03 -20.93
C HIS A 34 -15.45 -0.65 -20.87
N THR A 35 -14.56 -0.37 -21.82
CA THR A 35 -13.94 0.96 -22.01
C THR A 35 -14.90 1.98 -22.66
N GLU A 36 -16.19 1.70 -22.71
CA GLU A 36 -17.19 2.55 -23.35
C GLU A 36 -17.70 3.64 -22.40
N ARG A 37 -16.83 4.59 -22.03
CA ARG A 37 -17.25 5.95 -21.69
C ARG A 37 -16.04 6.88 -21.63
N ASN A 38 -16.02 7.84 -22.54
CA ASN A 38 -15.27 9.11 -22.49
C ASN A 38 -13.81 9.13 -22.96
N ARG A 39 -13.64 9.23 -24.28
CA ARG A 39 -12.41 9.70 -24.96
C ARG A 39 -12.03 11.17 -24.69
N ASN A 40 -12.77 11.91 -23.85
CA ASN A 40 -12.71 13.37 -23.84
C ASN A 40 -11.99 14.03 -22.65
N HIS A 41 -11.34 13.29 -21.75
CA HIS A 41 -10.54 13.89 -20.66
C HIS A 41 -9.09 13.40 -20.72
N ARG A 42 -8.31 13.99 -21.64
CA ARG A 42 -6.85 13.81 -21.62
C ARG A 42 -6.31 14.47 -20.35
N THR A 43 -5.98 13.67 -19.35
CA THR A 43 -5.26 14.18 -18.17
C THR A 43 -3.85 14.63 -18.56
N ASN A 44 -3.41 15.75 -17.99
CA ASN A 44 -2.06 16.30 -18.14
C ASN A 44 -1.08 15.71 -17.10
N LEU A 45 -1.34 14.50 -16.58
CA LEU A 45 -0.45 13.88 -15.61
C LEU A 45 0.90 13.60 -16.26
N LYS A 46 1.92 14.33 -15.82
CA LYS A 46 3.31 14.08 -16.17
C LYS A 46 3.97 13.35 -15.00
N PHE A 47 4.76 12.34 -15.31
CA PHE A 47 5.52 11.58 -14.31
C PHE A 47 6.96 12.05 -14.27
N ILE A 48 7.57 11.94 -13.10
CA ILE A 48 9.00 12.22 -12.93
C ILE A 48 9.86 11.30 -13.78
N ASP A 49 11.09 11.74 -13.99
CA ASP A 49 12.02 11.08 -14.89
C ASP A 49 13.16 10.35 -14.17
N THR A 50 13.46 10.73 -12.93
CA THR A 50 14.60 10.22 -12.16
C THR A 50 14.24 9.99 -10.69
N ILE A 51 15.02 9.15 -10.01
CA ILE A 51 14.90 8.96 -8.55
C ILE A 51 15.22 10.24 -7.77
N ASP A 52 16.04 11.14 -8.32
CA ASP A 52 16.35 12.41 -7.68
C ASP A 52 15.16 13.37 -7.76
N GLU A 53 14.45 13.40 -8.88
CA GLU A 53 13.16 14.10 -8.99
C GLU A 53 12.12 13.53 -8.03
N PHE A 54 12.09 12.19 -7.86
CA PHE A 54 11.21 11.54 -6.89
C PHE A 54 11.48 12.05 -5.47
N ARG A 55 12.75 11.99 -5.05
CA ARG A 55 13.18 12.43 -3.72
C ARG A 55 12.91 13.92 -3.52
N TRP A 56 13.13 14.74 -4.55
CA TRP A 56 12.83 16.17 -4.51
C TRP A 56 11.32 16.44 -4.36
N ASN A 57 10.47 15.71 -5.09
CA ASN A 57 9.01 15.81 -4.94
C ASN A 57 8.56 15.39 -3.54
N LEU A 58 9.12 14.30 -3.01
CA LEU A 58 8.85 13.81 -1.67
C LEU A 58 9.26 14.85 -0.61
N ALA A 59 10.46 15.42 -0.73
CA ALA A 59 10.96 16.48 0.15
C ALA A 59 10.05 17.71 0.14
N THR A 60 9.61 18.13 -1.05
CA THR A 60 8.74 19.28 -1.23
C THR A 60 7.36 19.05 -0.57
N HIS A 61 6.83 17.83 -0.66
CA HIS A 61 5.55 17.48 -0.05
C HIS A 61 5.62 17.48 1.48
N PHE A 62 6.72 16.97 2.04
CA PHE A 62 6.90 16.82 3.50
C PHE A 62 7.70 17.96 4.15
N SER A 63 7.97 19.04 3.41
CA SER A 63 8.80 20.19 3.85
C SER A 63 10.27 19.87 4.20
N SER A 64 10.64 18.59 4.24
CA SER A 64 12.00 18.07 4.37
C SER A 64 12.04 16.60 3.94
N ALA A 65 13.19 16.16 3.43
CA ALA A 65 13.51 14.76 3.16
C ALA A 65 14.58 14.20 4.10
N GLU A 66 15.10 14.99 5.05
CA GLU A 66 16.19 14.56 5.93
C GLU A 66 15.84 13.29 6.74
N TRP A 67 14.58 13.15 7.12
CA TRP A 67 14.10 11.96 7.84
C TRP A 67 14.24 10.66 7.04
N LEU A 68 14.34 10.72 5.70
CA LEU A 68 14.58 9.54 4.86
C LEU A 68 15.91 8.88 5.18
N GLU A 69 16.95 9.66 5.51
CA GLU A 69 18.29 9.15 5.84
C GLU A 69 18.31 8.35 7.16
N ALA A 70 17.29 8.54 8.01
CA ALA A 70 17.15 7.76 9.24
C ALA A 70 16.51 6.39 9.01
N ILE A 71 15.85 6.19 7.86
CA ILE A 71 15.10 4.97 7.54
C ILE A 71 16.04 3.88 7.02
N ASP A 72 16.00 2.70 7.63
CA ASP A 72 16.66 1.51 7.09
C ASP A 72 15.79 0.88 5.99
N PHE A 73 16.01 1.31 4.75
CA PHE A 73 15.25 0.83 3.60
C PHE A 73 15.53 -0.64 3.23
N SER A 74 16.52 -1.30 3.85
CA SER A 74 16.68 -2.76 3.74
C SER A 74 15.57 -3.52 4.49
N LYS A 75 14.86 -2.84 5.39
CA LYS A 75 13.77 -3.41 6.21
C LYS A 75 12.43 -2.73 5.98
N PHE A 76 12.43 -1.45 5.61
CA PHE A 76 11.23 -0.63 5.48
C PHE A 76 11.00 -0.14 4.05
N ALA A 77 9.75 -0.15 3.62
CA ALA A 77 9.32 0.41 2.35
C ALA A 77 8.29 1.51 2.61
N ILE A 78 8.41 2.64 1.92
CA ILE A 78 7.31 3.62 1.85
C ILE A 78 6.37 3.13 0.76
N ALA A 79 5.06 3.01 1.02
CA ALA A 79 4.13 2.49 0.01
C ALA A 79 2.81 3.27 -0.07
N GLY A 80 2.12 3.14 -1.21
CA GLY A 80 0.78 3.68 -1.40
C GLY A 80 0.74 5.06 -2.04
N GLY A 81 -0.30 5.82 -1.66
CA GLY A 81 -0.61 7.12 -2.26
C GLY A 81 0.51 8.17 -2.13
N CYS A 82 1.34 8.10 -1.09
CA CYS A 82 2.47 9.01 -0.91
C CYS A 82 3.53 8.83 -2.02
N VAL A 83 3.83 7.60 -2.41
CA VAL A 83 4.76 7.28 -3.51
C VAL A 83 4.16 7.69 -4.85
N LEU A 84 2.89 7.34 -5.09
CA LEU A 84 2.17 7.80 -6.29
C LEU A 84 2.16 9.33 -6.41
N ASN A 85 1.99 10.05 -5.29
CA ASN A 85 1.99 11.50 -5.32
C ASN A 85 3.36 12.07 -5.71
N ALA A 86 4.44 11.50 -5.17
CA ALA A 86 5.81 11.92 -5.50
C ALA A 86 6.23 11.52 -6.93
N LEU A 87 5.61 10.51 -7.52
CA LEU A 87 5.80 10.13 -8.93
C LEU A 87 5.26 11.15 -9.94
N CYS A 88 4.40 12.08 -9.55
CA CYS A 88 3.80 13.06 -10.46
C CYS A 88 4.52 14.41 -10.43
N GLN A 89 4.90 14.94 -11.61
CA GLN A 89 5.61 16.23 -11.75
C GLN A 89 4.77 17.41 -11.25
N SER A 90 3.46 17.40 -11.53
CA SER A 90 2.54 18.30 -10.86
C SER A 90 2.19 17.68 -9.53
N LEU A 91 2.83 18.16 -8.45
CA LEU A 91 2.49 17.75 -7.09
C LEU A 91 0.97 17.83 -6.92
N PHE A 92 0.36 16.72 -6.52
CA PHE A 92 -0.99 16.78 -6.01
C PHE A 92 -0.91 17.60 -4.73
N LEU A 93 -1.31 18.87 -4.80
CA LEU A 93 -1.31 19.80 -3.67
C LEU A 93 -2.41 19.43 -2.66
N ASP A 94 -2.41 18.17 -2.21
CA ASP A 94 -3.12 17.77 -1.03
C ASP A 94 -2.25 18.18 0.16
N LYS A 95 -2.24 19.48 0.47
CA LYS A 95 -1.43 20.09 1.56
C LYS A 95 -1.75 19.52 2.96
N ARG A 96 -2.65 18.53 3.04
CA ARG A 96 -3.17 17.94 4.27
C ARG A 96 -2.50 16.62 4.63
N GLU A 97 -1.94 15.88 3.66
CA GLU A 97 -1.42 14.54 3.90
C GLU A 97 0.05 14.60 4.32
N LYS A 98 0.30 14.70 5.63
CA LYS A 98 1.65 14.67 6.21
C LYS A 98 2.03 13.29 6.76
N ASN A 99 1.29 12.26 6.36
CA ASN A 99 1.44 10.91 6.89
C ASN A 99 2.21 10.04 5.90
N VAL A 100 3.19 9.31 6.40
CA VAL A 100 4.03 8.39 5.62
C VAL A 100 3.87 7.00 6.21
N ASN A 101 3.36 6.06 5.41
CA ASN A 101 3.26 4.66 5.82
C ASN A 101 4.56 3.93 5.46
N LEU A 102 5.25 3.42 6.48
CA LEU A 102 6.47 2.64 6.40
C LEU A 102 6.16 1.19 6.74
N PHE A 103 6.17 0.32 5.73
CA PHE A 103 5.90 -1.09 5.88
C PHE A 103 7.18 -1.86 6.14
N TYR A 104 7.20 -2.62 7.23
CA TYR A 104 8.27 -3.57 7.52
C TYR A 104 8.10 -4.81 6.64
N TYR A 105 9.08 -5.09 5.79
CA TYR A 105 9.03 -6.18 4.81
C TYR A 105 10.18 -7.19 4.94
N ALA A 106 11.01 -7.07 5.97
CA ALA A 106 12.02 -8.08 6.28
C ALA A 106 11.37 -9.39 6.79
N GLU A 107 12.05 -10.51 6.58
CA GLU A 107 11.53 -11.85 6.91
C GLU A 107 11.37 -12.09 8.43
N ASP A 108 12.15 -11.39 9.25
CA ASP A 108 12.12 -11.56 10.71
C ASP A 108 11.23 -10.50 11.38
N ILE A 109 9.95 -10.85 11.54
CA ILE A 109 8.93 -10.04 12.21
C ILE A 109 9.28 -9.74 13.68
N MET A 110 10.04 -10.61 14.35
CA MET A 110 10.42 -10.43 15.75
C MET A 110 11.37 -9.24 15.95
N ASN A 111 12.02 -8.79 14.86
CA ASN A 111 12.91 -7.63 14.88
C ASN A 111 12.21 -6.31 14.55
N PHE A 112 10.90 -6.28 14.33
CA PHE A 112 10.18 -5.06 13.97
C PHE A 112 10.38 -3.92 14.98
N GLU A 113 10.14 -4.18 16.27
CA GLU A 113 10.27 -3.16 17.32
C GLU A 113 11.69 -2.59 17.41
N LYS A 114 12.70 -3.46 17.32
CA LYS A 114 14.11 -3.09 17.30
C LYS A 114 14.46 -2.25 16.06
N ALA A 115 13.89 -2.59 14.91
CA ALA A 115 14.09 -1.83 13.67
C ALA A 115 13.49 -0.43 13.78
N VAL A 116 12.30 -0.28 14.38
CA VAL A 116 11.69 1.03 14.67
C VAL A 116 12.55 1.82 15.65
N GLU A 117 13.03 1.19 16.73
CA GLU A 117 13.89 1.83 17.74
C GLU A 117 15.17 2.39 17.11
N ILE A 118 15.82 1.64 16.21
CA ILE A 118 17.01 2.08 15.48
C ILE A 118 16.71 3.35 14.68
N VAL A 119 15.59 3.37 13.94
CA VAL A 119 15.17 4.52 13.14
C VAL A 119 14.89 5.74 14.03
N VAL A 120 14.15 5.57 15.13
CA VAL A 120 13.89 6.63 16.11
C VAL A 120 15.20 7.19 16.69
N ASN A 121 16.15 6.33 17.02
CA ASN A 121 17.46 6.75 17.52
C ASN A 121 18.26 7.53 16.47
N ASN A 122 18.17 7.15 15.19
CA ASN A 122 18.77 7.89 14.09
C ASN A 122 18.12 9.27 13.92
N LEU A 123 16.78 9.35 13.93
CA LEU A 123 16.04 10.63 13.88
C LEU A 123 16.44 11.57 15.04
N ARG A 124 16.60 11.03 16.26
CA ARG A 124 17.08 11.79 17.44
C ARG A 124 18.54 12.21 17.36
N LYS A 125 19.38 11.54 16.56
CA LYS A 125 20.77 11.94 16.32
C LYS A 125 20.86 13.07 15.30
N MET A 126 20.01 13.01 14.27
CA MET A 126 19.94 14.01 13.19
C MET A 126 19.35 15.34 13.67
N THR A 127 18.43 15.30 14.61
CA THR A 127 17.84 16.51 15.21
C THR A 127 18.82 17.20 16.16
N SER A 128 18.88 18.54 16.07
CA SER A 128 19.70 19.36 16.98
C SER A 128 19.28 19.13 18.44
N LYS A 129 20.20 19.30 19.40
CA LYS A 129 19.93 19.05 20.84
C LYS A 129 18.68 19.78 21.36
N ALA A 130 18.30 20.93 20.79
CA ALA A 130 17.12 21.69 21.18
C ALA A 130 15.79 21.06 20.69
N LEU A 131 15.81 20.35 19.56
CA LEU A 131 14.62 19.77 18.91
C LEU A 131 14.42 18.28 19.23
N LYS A 132 15.34 17.65 19.97
CA LYS A 132 15.26 16.20 20.30
C LYS A 132 14.02 15.83 21.10
N ASN A 133 13.49 16.76 21.89
CA ASN A 133 12.29 16.57 22.70
C ASN A 133 11.00 16.66 21.88
N GLU A 134 11.08 16.94 20.59
CA GLU A 134 9.92 17.12 19.71
C GLU A 134 9.60 15.86 18.88
N ILE A 135 10.38 14.79 19.02
CA ILE A 135 10.05 13.48 18.42
C ILE A 135 9.20 12.69 19.41
N GLU A 136 7.90 12.60 19.12
CA GLU A 136 6.95 11.79 19.89
C GLU A 136 6.81 10.41 19.26
N VAL A 137 6.83 9.36 20.09
CA VAL A 137 6.69 7.97 19.66
C VAL A 137 5.53 7.34 20.43
N GLU A 138 4.55 6.83 19.70
CA GLU A 138 3.37 6.17 20.24
C GLU A 138 3.27 4.75 19.66
N LYS A 139 3.24 3.73 20.53
CA LYS A 139 2.90 2.36 20.12
C LYS A 139 1.40 2.18 20.21
N MET A 140 0.77 1.74 19.12
CA MET A 140 -0.67 1.57 19.08
C MET A 140 -1.10 0.31 19.84
N PRO A 141 -2.01 0.40 20.83
CA PRO A 141 -2.44 -0.78 21.60
C PRO A 141 -3.09 -1.84 20.73
N GLY A 142 -2.70 -3.09 20.91
CA GLY A 142 -3.32 -4.25 20.23
C GLY A 142 -2.94 -4.43 18.76
N VAL A 143 -2.06 -3.58 18.20
CA VAL A 143 -1.58 -3.71 16.81
C VAL A 143 -0.07 -3.49 16.73
N SER A 144 0.57 -4.12 15.75
CA SER A 144 2.01 -4.00 15.49
C SER A 144 2.32 -2.74 14.68
N THR A 145 1.97 -1.58 15.23
CA THR A 145 2.10 -0.27 14.60
C THR A 145 2.70 0.77 15.56
N TYR A 146 3.62 1.59 15.06
CA TYR A 146 4.16 2.75 15.76
C TYR A 146 3.88 4.03 14.98
N ASN A 147 3.43 5.06 15.68
CA ASN A 147 3.35 6.42 15.15
C ASN A 147 4.55 7.21 15.68
N VAL A 148 5.30 7.83 14.78
CA VAL A 148 6.41 8.74 15.13
C VAL A 148 6.12 10.11 14.54
N SER A 149 5.86 11.08 15.41
CA SER A 149 5.60 12.47 15.02
C SER A 149 6.91 13.25 14.99
N LEU A 150 7.18 13.94 13.89
CA LEU A 150 8.36 14.79 13.71
C LEU A 150 7.99 16.27 13.91
N SER A 151 8.97 17.09 14.30
CA SER A 151 8.81 18.54 14.51
C SER A 151 8.36 19.32 13.27
N CYS A 152 8.66 18.81 12.06
CA CYS A 152 8.18 19.38 10.80
C CYS A 152 6.68 19.09 10.51
N GLY A 153 6.00 18.40 11.43
CA GLY A 153 4.61 18.00 11.33
C GLY A 153 4.38 16.75 10.47
N VAL A 154 5.44 16.06 10.06
CA VAL A 154 5.37 14.76 9.38
C VAL A 154 5.08 13.66 10.41
N GLN A 155 4.16 12.77 10.10
CA GLN A 155 3.87 11.58 10.90
C GLN A 155 4.33 10.34 10.14
N LEU A 156 5.23 9.57 10.75
CA LEU A 156 5.71 8.30 10.23
C LEU A 156 4.93 7.17 10.90
N HIS A 157 4.18 6.40 10.12
CA HIS A 157 3.44 5.23 10.58
C HIS A 157 4.21 3.97 10.21
N PHE A 158 4.89 3.38 11.18
CA PHE A 158 5.58 2.10 11.00
C PHE A 158 4.58 0.98 11.19
N ILE A 159 4.41 0.15 10.16
CA ILE A 159 3.41 -0.90 10.11
C ILE A 159 4.12 -2.23 9.88
N CYS A 160 3.88 -3.19 10.76
CA CYS A 160 4.27 -4.56 10.51
C CYS A 160 3.08 -5.31 9.88
N ALA A 161 3.16 -5.55 8.57
CA ALA A 161 2.16 -6.38 7.89
C ALA A 161 2.39 -7.86 8.26
N PHE A 162 1.33 -8.59 8.57
CA PHE A 162 1.40 -10.04 8.66
C PHE A 162 1.58 -10.59 7.24
N ILE A 163 2.80 -11.02 6.95
CA ILE A 163 3.14 -11.69 5.70
C ILE A 163 2.93 -13.16 5.99
N GLY A 164 1.84 -13.77 5.49
CA GLY A 164 1.61 -15.21 5.63
C GLY A 164 2.67 -16.03 4.87
N ASP A 165 2.27 -17.11 4.20
CA ASP A 165 3.20 -17.97 3.42
C ASP A 165 3.75 -17.32 2.12
N SER A 166 3.72 -15.99 2.00
CA SER A 166 4.23 -15.30 0.81
C SER A 166 5.75 -15.41 0.75
N LYS A 167 6.25 -15.94 -0.38
CA LYS A 167 7.69 -15.95 -0.71
C LYS A 167 8.30 -14.55 -0.85
N ASN A 168 7.48 -13.50 -0.96
CA ASN A 168 7.94 -12.13 -1.09
C ASN A 168 7.04 -11.19 -0.28
N SER A 169 7.56 -10.72 0.84
CA SER A 169 6.88 -9.81 1.77
C SER A 169 6.42 -8.52 1.11
N LEU A 170 7.28 -7.91 0.29
CA LEU A 170 6.96 -6.66 -0.40
C LEU A 170 5.83 -6.86 -1.42
N SER A 171 5.83 -7.98 -2.14
CA SER A 171 4.70 -8.35 -3.01
C SER A 171 3.42 -8.49 -2.22
N HIS A 172 3.45 -9.14 -1.05
CA HIS A 172 2.25 -9.29 -0.23
C HIS A 172 1.71 -7.93 0.23
N ILE A 173 2.60 -7.05 0.73
CA ILE A 173 2.25 -5.67 1.11
C ILE A 173 1.60 -4.91 -0.05
N LEU A 174 2.21 -4.95 -1.24
CA LEU A 174 1.72 -4.17 -2.37
C LEU A 174 0.38 -4.67 -2.87
N TYR A 175 0.20 -5.98 -3.04
CA TYR A 175 -1.09 -6.53 -3.46
C TYR A 175 -2.16 -6.45 -2.36
N ASN A 176 -1.79 -6.17 -1.10
CA ASN A 176 -2.77 -5.94 -0.05
C ASN A 176 -3.45 -4.55 -0.11
N PHE A 177 -3.00 -3.64 -0.97
CA PHE A 177 -3.69 -2.36 -1.17
C PHE A 177 -5.06 -2.59 -1.84
N ASP A 178 -6.05 -1.84 -1.34
CA ASP A 178 -7.43 -1.81 -1.82
C ASP A 178 -7.58 -1.27 -3.25
N LEU A 179 -6.64 -0.46 -3.73
CA LEU A 179 -6.63 0.12 -5.08
C LEU A 179 -5.35 -0.27 -5.81
N ASP A 180 -5.42 -0.80 -7.03
CA ASP A 180 -4.24 -1.11 -7.86
C ASP A 180 -3.31 0.10 -8.07
N ILE A 181 -3.88 1.29 -8.22
CA ILE A 181 -3.14 2.56 -8.36
C ILE A 181 -2.30 2.91 -7.11
N CYS A 182 -2.54 2.26 -5.97
CA CYS A 182 -1.75 2.41 -4.75
C CYS A 182 -0.69 1.30 -4.59
N GLN A 183 -0.61 0.33 -5.50
CA GLN A 183 0.30 -0.81 -5.39
C GLN A 183 1.73 -0.49 -5.86
N VAL A 184 2.31 0.54 -5.24
CA VAL A 184 3.66 1.05 -5.51
C VAL A 184 4.38 1.36 -4.21
N ALA A 185 5.68 1.09 -4.19
CA ALA A 185 6.57 1.30 -3.05
C ALA A 185 7.90 1.93 -3.47
N PHE A 186 8.51 2.63 -2.52
CA PHE A 186 9.86 3.14 -2.59
C PHE A 186 10.70 2.48 -1.49
N ILE A 187 11.82 1.89 -1.89
CA ILE A 187 12.75 1.14 -1.03
C ILE A 187 14.12 1.84 -0.93
N GLY A 188 14.12 3.17 -0.92
CA GLY A 188 15.33 3.98 -0.70
C GLY A 188 16.08 4.35 -1.99
N ASP A 189 16.36 3.39 -2.86
CA ASP A 189 17.06 3.63 -4.14
C ASP A 189 16.20 3.32 -5.37
N LYS A 190 15.08 2.61 -5.19
CA LYS A 190 14.23 2.11 -6.29
C LYS A 190 12.76 2.30 -5.99
N ILE A 191 11.99 2.41 -7.06
CA ILE A 191 10.54 2.36 -7.05
C ILE A 191 10.11 1.00 -7.59
N ILE A 192 9.38 0.26 -6.76
CA ILE A 192 8.88 -1.08 -7.05
C ILE A 192 7.37 -1.00 -7.14
N SER A 193 6.79 -1.63 -8.16
CA SER A 193 5.35 -1.68 -8.31
C SER A 193 4.87 -3.07 -8.71
N THR A 194 3.56 -3.26 -8.60
CA THR A 194 2.89 -4.41 -9.22
C THR A 194 2.61 -4.12 -10.69
N PHE A 195 2.25 -5.15 -11.45
CA PHE A 195 1.77 -4.99 -12.81
C PHE A 195 0.43 -4.24 -12.89
N PRO A 196 -0.59 -4.54 -12.04
CA PRO A 196 -1.82 -3.76 -11.97
C PRO A 196 -1.60 -2.25 -11.80
N PHE A 197 -0.62 -1.83 -10.99
CA PHE A 197 -0.26 -0.41 -10.88
C PHE A 197 0.18 0.19 -12.22
N LEU A 198 1.04 -0.52 -12.97
CA LEU A 198 1.53 -0.05 -14.27
C LEU A 198 0.41 0.03 -15.31
N GLU A 199 -0.50 -0.94 -15.31
CA GLU A 199 -1.71 -0.89 -16.12
C GLU A 199 -2.55 0.32 -15.74
N ALA A 200 -2.77 0.56 -14.44
CA ALA A 200 -3.56 1.68 -13.96
C ALA A 200 -3.02 3.04 -14.42
N LEU A 201 -1.68 3.21 -14.42
CA LEU A 201 -1.03 4.40 -14.96
C LEU A 201 -1.19 4.52 -16.48
N ALA A 202 -1.03 3.41 -17.21
CA ALA A 202 -1.08 3.39 -18.67
C ALA A 202 -2.50 3.66 -19.21
N THR A 203 -3.51 3.05 -18.60
CA THR A 203 -4.92 3.17 -19.01
C THR A 203 -5.62 4.36 -18.36
N LYS A 204 -5.01 4.98 -17.35
CA LYS A 204 -5.62 6.02 -16.51
C LYS A 204 -6.91 5.54 -15.87
N SER A 205 -6.90 4.29 -15.41
CA SER A 205 -8.04 3.68 -14.76
C SER A 205 -7.57 2.85 -13.56
N PHE A 206 -8.42 2.57 -12.60
CA PHE A 206 -8.05 1.81 -11.41
C PHE A 206 -9.20 0.92 -10.94
N ILE A 207 -8.86 -0.18 -10.30
CA ILE A 207 -9.81 -1.14 -9.72
C ILE A 207 -9.78 -1.01 -8.20
N VAL A 208 -10.95 -1.20 -7.58
CA VAL A 208 -11.09 -1.33 -6.12
C VAL A 208 -11.30 -2.80 -5.78
N TYR A 209 -10.37 -3.40 -5.05
CA TYR A 209 -10.43 -4.81 -4.66
C TYR A 209 -11.22 -5.06 -3.37
N SER A 210 -11.51 -4.03 -2.59
CA SER A 210 -12.21 -4.16 -1.30
C SER A 210 -13.42 -3.21 -1.19
N LEU A 211 -14.52 -3.48 -1.88
CA LEU A 211 -15.75 -2.70 -1.74
C LEU A 211 -16.62 -3.27 -0.61
N HIS A 212 -16.21 -3.07 0.65
CA HIS A 212 -17.08 -3.39 1.79
C HIS A 212 -17.89 -2.18 2.25
N ALA A 213 -19.19 -2.38 2.51
CA ALA A 213 -20.16 -1.32 2.85
C ALA A 213 -19.74 -0.44 4.05
N GLU A 214 -18.98 -0.97 5.01
CA GLU A 214 -18.51 -0.20 6.18
C GLU A 214 -17.21 0.58 5.91
N VAL A 215 -16.34 0.07 5.03
CA VAL A 215 -15.11 0.75 4.58
C VAL A 215 -15.40 1.74 3.43
N ALA A 216 -16.62 1.65 2.87
CA ALA A 216 -17.08 2.43 1.73
C ALA A 216 -16.87 3.93 1.90
N ARG A 217 -17.06 4.51 3.09
CA ARG A 217 -16.88 5.97 3.26
C ARG A 217 -15.44 6.44 3.04
N HIS A 218 -14.46 5.71 3.59
CA HIS A 218 -13.04 6.03 3.40
C HIS A 218 -12.58 5.71 1.98
N ILE A 219 -13.04 4.60 1.42
CA ILE A 219 -12.73 4.20 0.05
C ILE A 219 -13.36 5.16 -0.96
N CYS A 220 -14.61 5.61 -0.77
CA CYS A 220 -15.24 6.63 -1.62
C CYS A 220 -14.43 7.93 -1.64
N THR A 221 -13.91 8.37 -0.49
CA THR A 221 -13.05 9.56 -0.44
C THR A 221 -11.77 9.38 -1.27
N ARG A 222 -11.17 8.18 -1.21
CA ARG A 222 -9.98 7.83 -2.00
C ARG A 222 -10.29 7.67 -3.49
N ILE A 223 -11.41 7.03 -3.83
CA ILE A 223 -11.92 6.92 -5.21
C ILE A 223 -12.10 8.32 -5.78
N GLU A 224 -12.85 9.19 -5.09
CA GLU A 224 -13.06 10.57 -5.52
C GLU A 224 -11.75 11.33 -5.69
N LYS A 225 -10.79 11.15 -4.76
CA LYS A 225 -9.45 11.74 -4.85
C LYS A 225 -8.76 11.35 -6.15
N TYR A 226 -8.78 10.09 -6.55
CA TYR A 226 -8.15 9.63 -7.79
C TYR A 226 -8.96 9.97 -9.05
N CYS A 227 -10.29 9.97 -8.96
CA CYS A 227 -11.16 10.43 -10.04
C CYS A 227 -10.97 11.93 -10.34
N LYS A 228 -10.84 12.78 -9.32
CA LYS A 228 -10.50 14.21 -9.47
C LYS A 228 -9.12 14.43 -10.09
N LYS A 229 -8.22 13.45 -9.97
CA LYS A 229 -6.91 13.41 -10.64
C LYS A 229 -6.99 12.89 -12.07
N GLY A 230 -8.20 12.55 -12.53
CA GLY A 230 -8.52 12.13 -13.87
C GLY A 230 -8.22 10.65 -14.17
N PHE A 231 -8.12 9.82 -13.12
CA PHE A 231 -8.25 8.39 -13.29
C PHE A 231 -9.72 7.99 -13.36
N HIS A 232 -10.01 6.87 -13.99
CA HIS A 232 -11.35 6.30 -14.07
C HIS A 232 -11.46 5.08 -13.18
N LEU A 233 -12.44 5.06 -12.27
CA LEU A 233 -12.78 3.83 -11.58
C LEU A 233 -13.33 2.85 -12.62
N LEU A 234 -12.68 1.69 -12.75
CA LEU A 234 -13.28 0.55 -13.42
C LEU A 234 -14.17 -0.13 -12.41
N GLU A 235 -15.47 0.15 -12.50
CA GLU A 235 -16.44 -0.67 -11.82
C GLU A 235 -16.30 -2.09 -12.36
N PRO A 236 -16.08 -3.07 -11.50
CA PRO A 236 -15.83 -4.40 -12.01
C PRO A 236 -17.13 -5.04 -12.52
N ILE A 237 -17.39 -4.93 -13.82
CA ILE A 237 -18.59 -5.50 -14.46
C ILE A 237 -18.46 -7.03 -14.43
N GLY A 238 -19.27 -7.70 -13.60
CA GLY A 238 -19.23 -9.15 -13.39
C GLY A 238 -18.80 -9.61 -11.99
N PHE A 239 -18.59 -8.69 -11.05
CA PHE A 239 -18.19 -9.03 -9.67
C PHE A 239 -19.36 -9.42 -8.76
N ASP A 240 -20.58 -9.34 -9.27
CA ASP A 240 -21.81 -9.39 -8.48
C ASP A 240 -22.04 -10.77 -7.81
N GLY A 241 -21.53 -11.85 -8.41
CA GLY A 241 -21.62 -13.21 -7.87
C GLY A 241 -20.29 -13.80 -7.43
N ASP A 242 -19.43 -14.13 -8.39
CA ASP A 242 -18.24 -14.95 -8.13
C ASP A 242 -17.17 -14.25 -7.29
N PHE A 243 -16.96 -12.94 -7.48
CA PHE A 243 -15.99 -12.19 -6.69
C PHE A 243 -16.46 -11.96 -5.26
N ASN A 244 -17.77 -11.73 -5.04
CA ASN A 244 -18.36 -11.69 -3.71
C ASN A 244 -18.22 -13.03 -2.97
N VAL A 245 -18.37 -14.15 -3.69
CA VAL A 245 -18.11 -15.49 -3.16
C VAL A 245 -16.63 -15.68 -2.82
N LEU A 246 -15.71 -15.25 -3.70
CA LEU A 246 -14.26 -15.30 -3.42
C LEU A 246 -13.87 -14.43 -2.23
N MET A 247 -14.37 -13.20 -2.13
CA MET A 247 -14.15 -12.34 -0.98
C MET A 247 -14.63 -13.00 0.31
N ALA A 248 -15.81 -13.64 0.28
CA ALA A 248 -16.33 -14.38 1.43
C ALA A 248 -15.46 -15.60 1.81
N GLN A 249 -14.79 -16.23 0.85
CA GLN A 249 -13.85 -17.32 1.11
C GLN A 249 -12.52 -16.84 1.71
N GLU A 250 -12.11 -15.61 1.40
CA GLU A 250 -10.84 -15.02 1.86
C GLU A 250 -11.01 -14.08 3.07
N GLU A 251 -12.15 -14.16 3.73
CA GLU A 251 -12.37 -13.46 5.01
C GLU A 251 -11.49 -14.05 6.10
N ILE A 252 -10.55 -13.24 6.58
CA ILE A 252 -9.78 -13.51 7.79
C ILE A 252 -10.68 -13.14 8.99
N PRO A 253 -11.04 -14.11 9.85
CA PRO A 253 -11.79 -13.81 11.06
C PRO A 253 -10.95 -12.95 11.99
N ILE A 254 -11.46 -11.76 12.34
CA ILE A 254 -10.85 -10.89 13.34
C ILE A 254 -11.35 -11.31 14.72
N TYR A 255 -10.43 -11.76 15.56
CA TYR A 255 -10.68 -12.06 16.97
C TYR A 255 -10.20 -10.89 17.84
N TYR A 256 -11.02 -10.48 18.80
CA TYR A 256 -10.54 -9.66 19.92
C TYR A 256 -10.45 -10.53 21.16
N VAL A 257 -9.28 -10.50 21.80
CA VAL A 257 -9.01 -11.22 23.03
C VAL A 257 -9.13 -10.23 24.19
N GLU A 258 -10.14 -10.42 25.03
CA GLU A 258 -10.26 -9.69 26.30
C GLU A 258 -9.62 -10.54 27.40
N GLN A 259 -8.63 -9.98 28.10
CA GLN A 259 -8.08 -10.60 29.31
C GLN A 259 -8.68 -9.88 30.53
N GLN A 260 -9.39 -10.63 31.36
CA GLN A 260 -9.90 -10.15 32.63
C GLN A 260 -9.14 -10.83 33.76
N GLN A 261 -8.59 -10.02 34.66
CA GLN A 261 -7.97 -10.50 35.89
C GLN A 261 -9.01 -10.48 37.00
N TYR A 262 -9.11 -11.59 37.74
CA TYR A 262 -9.92 -11.68 38.94
C TYR A 262 -9.14 -12.42 40.03
N ILE A 263 -9.46 -12.16 41.28
CA ILE A 263 -8.87 -12.84 42.43
C ILE A 263 -9.84 -13.95 42.83
N ASP A 264 -9.36 -15.18 42.94
CA ASP A 264 -10.17 -16.31 43.37
C ASP A 264 -10.35 -16.35 44.90
N ASP A 265 -11.10 -17.34 45.38
CA ASP A 265 -11.41 -17.50 46.81
C ASP A 265 -10.16 -17.79 47.66
N ASP A 266 -9.06 -18.23 47.03
CA ASP A 266 -7.77 -18.52 47.67
C ASP A 266 -6.85 -17.28 47.68
N GLY A 267 -7.28 -16.16 47.08
CA GLY A 267 -6.51 -14.93 47.00
C GLY A 267 -5.50 -14.88 45.84
N GLU A 268 -5.56 -15.84 44.93
CA GLU A 268 -4.66 -15.93 43.77
C GLU A 268 -5.23 -15.17 42.56
N ILE A 269 -4.34 -14.53 41.78
CA ILE A 269 -4.74 -13.82 40.56
C ILE A 269 -4.96 -14.84 39.45
N GLN A 270 -6.20 -14.92 38.98
CA GLN A 270 -6.59 -15.69 37.82
C GLN A 270 -6.75 -14.77 36.60
N ILE A 271 -6.40 -15.29 35.42
CA ILE A 271 -6.56 -14.60 34.14
C ILE A 271 -7.61 -15.36 33.33
N ALA A 272 -8.83 -14.81 33.22
CA ALA A 272 -9.80 -15.27 32.24
C ALA A 272 -9.48 -14.64 30.88
N THR A 273 -9.32 -15.49 29.87
CA THR A 273 -9.21 -15.05 28.48
C THR A 273 -10.54 -15.31 27.79
N LYS A 274 -11.16 -14.26 27.24
CA LYS A 274 -12.42 -14.38 26.51
C LYS A 274 -12.21 -13.91 25.07
N GLU A 275 -12.42 -14.82 24.13
CA GLU A 275 -12.34 -14.55 22.70
C GLU A 275 -13.71 -14.10 22.20
N TYR A 276 -13.76 -12.93 21.55
CA TYR A 276 -14.96 -12.43 20.90
C TYR A 276 -14.75 -12.42 19.39
N HIS A 277 -15.69 -13.00 18.65
CA HIS A 277 -15.79 -12.80 17.20
C HIS A 277 -16.22 -11.36 16.94
N ARG A 278 -15.33 -10.57 16.33
CA ARG A 278 -15.69 -9.23 15.89
C ARG A 278 -16.18 -9.30 14.44
N ILE A 279 -17.49 -9.45 14.26
CA ILE A 279 -18.14 -9.10 12.99
C ILE A 279 -18.49 -7.60 13.11
N PRO A 280 -17.68 -6.69 12.53
CA PRO A 280 -18.27 -6.02 11.37
C PRO A 280 -17.27 -5.65 10.24
N ALA A 281 -15.96 -5.74 10.45
CA ALA A 281 -14.96 -5.51 9.40
C ALA A 281 -14.47 -6.84 8.84
N ARG A 282 -14.96 -7.23 7.67
CA ARG A 282 -14.37 -8.35 6.92
C ARG A 282 -12.94 -8.00 6.54
N SER A 283 -11.96 -8.63 7.20
CA SER A 283 -10.55 -8.52 6.83
C SER A 283 -10.31 -9.46 5.66
N VAL A 284 -10.53 -8.98 4.43
CA VAL A 284 -10.25 -9.78 3.23
C VAL A 284 -8.75 -9.71 2.93
N ASP A 285 -8.11 -10.87 2.76
CA ASP A 285 -6.76 -10.94 2.20
C ASP A 285 -6.82 -10.57 0.71
N THR A 286 -6.61 -9.29 0.40
CA THR A 286 -6.68 -8.75 -0.96
C THR A 286 -5.58 -9.31 -1.86
N PHE A 287 -4.45 -9.78 -1.31
CA PHE A 287 -3.44 -10.54 -2.05
C PHE A 287 -4.01 -11.88 -2.52
N ARG A 288 -4.59 -12.69 -1.64
CA ARG A 288 -5.17 -13.99 -2.01
C ARG A 288 -6.39 -13.84 -2.92
N LEU A 289 -7.19 -12.81 -2.70
CA LEU A 289 -8.31 -12.47 -3.57
C LEU A 289 -7.84 -12.17 -5.00
N GLN A 290 -6.81 -11.34 -5.15
CA GLN A 290 -6.21 -11.04 -6.46
C GLN A 290 -5.56 -12.29 -7.07
N GLU A 291 -4.94 -13.14 -6.25
CA GLU A 291 -4.38 -14.42 -6.71
C GLU A 291 -5.47 -15.32 -7.30
N LYS A 292 -6.54 -15.56 -6.55
CA LYS A 292 -7.68 -16.37 -6.99
C LYS A 292 -8.38 -15.77 -8.21
N PHE A 293 -8.55 -14.45 -8.24
CA PHE A 293 -9.16 -13.76 -9.39
C PHE A 293 -8.32 -13.97 -10.66
N ILE A 294 -7.00 -13.79 -10.59
CA ILE A 294 -6.11 -14.03 -11.72
C ILE A 294 -6.19 -15.50 -12.17
N HIS A 295 -6.25 -16.45 -11.23
CA HIS A 295 -6.43 -17.87 -11.55
C HIS A 295 -7.76 -18.18 -12.24
N MET A 296 -8.85 -17.53 -11.82
CA MET A 296 -10.17 -17.73 -12.43
C MET A 296 -10.24 -17.19 -13.86
N VAL A 297 -9.64 -16.01 -14.10
CA VAL A 297 -9.71 -15.37 -15.42
C VAL A 297 -8.67 -15.96 -16.38
N ARG A 298 -7.59 -16.58 -15.88
CA ARG A 298 -6.47 -17.08 -16.70
C ARG A 298 -5.88 -18.40 -16.18
N PRO A 299 -6.61 -19.52 -16.31
CA PRO A 299 -6.11 -20.84 -15.89
C PRO A 299 -4.81 -21.25 -16.63
N GLU A 300 -4.56 -20.72 -17.81
CA GLU A 300 -3.38 -21.00 -18.64
C GLU A 300 -2.05 -20.48 -18.02
N LEU A 301 -2.10 -19.51 -17.11
CA LEU A 301 -0.91 -19.01 -16.39
C LEU A 301 -0.34 -20.02 -15.40
N LEU A 302 -1.02 -21.15 -15.16
CA LEU A 302 -0.55 -22.26 -14.31
C LEU A 302 0.64 -23.04 -14.91
N GLN A 303 0.94 -22.87 -16.20
CA GLN A 303 2.00 -23.64 -16.87
C GLN A 303 3.42 -23.06 -16.65
N TYR A 304 3.53 -21.86 -16.09
CA TYR A 304 4.80 -21.22 -15.76
C TYR A 304 4.99 -21.18 -14.24
N LYS A 305 5.25 -22.35 -13.65
CA LYS A 305 5.78 -22.50 -12.28
C LYS A 305 7.22 -22.99 -12.34
#